data_AF-A0A096CWL6-F1
#
_entry.id   AF-A0A096CWL6-F1
#
_cell.length_a   1.000
_cell.length_b   1.000
_cell.length_c   1.000
_cell.angle_alpha   90.00
_cell.angle_beta   90.00
_cell.angle_gamma   90.00
#
_symmetry.space_group_name_H-M   'P 1'
#
loop_
_entity.id
_entity.type
_entity.pdbx_description
1 polymer ?
#
loop_
_entity_poly.entity_id
_entity_poly.type
_entity_poly.pdbx_seq_one_letter_code
_entity_poly.pdbx_strand_id
1 'polypeptide(L)'
;MKKNADKGKSEGGNSEFHTRRKFSKNSEIEAYLSSRYEFRYNTVLGRTEYRRMNSSDFTKVGRYEINTLRRELDNDVGIITSSDNLYSIIESSFSPRINPIQEYFKGLPLVDVSSSSPFSLKAIPDLASCVVVRNSNKWLPYLTKWLVAVVANAMDDRECRNHTCLVLTGEQGKFKTTFLDLLCPPALHGYSYTGKIYPQEKDTLTYIGQNLIVNIDDQLKALNKRDENELKNLITCPMVKYR
;
A
#
# COMPACT_ATOMS: atom_id res chain seq x y z
N MET A 1 60.99 -20.36 -48.32
CA MET A 1 59.67 -20.94 -47.98
C MET A 1 59.85 -21.93 -46.83
N LYS A 2 59.13 -21.72 -45.70
CA LYS A 2 58.71 -22.68 -44.63
C LYS A 2 59.79 -23.56 -43.94
N LYS A 3 59.76 -23.90 -42.65
CA LYS A 3 59.09 -23.49 -41.39
C LYS A 3 59.66 -24.43 -40.28
N ASN A 4 59.52 -24.04 -39.01
CA ASN A 4 59.59 -24.84 -37.76
C ASN A 4 60.99 -25.07 -37.15
N ALA A 5 61.20 -25.13 -35.83
CA ALA A 5 60.46 -24.72 -34.62
C ALA A 5 61.40 -24.92 -33.40
N ASP A 6 61.04 -24.28 -32.28
CA ASP A 6 61.07 -24.81 -30.90
C ASP A 6 62.01 -24.15 -29.85
N LYS A 7 61.39 -23.93 -28.67
CA LYS A 7 61.89 -23.59 -27.30
C LYS A 7 62.66 -22.27 -27.12
N GLY A 8 62.32 -21.37 -26.20
CA GLY A 8 61.50 -21.44 -25.00
C GLY A 8 62.23 -20.68 -23.89
N LYS A 9 61.59 -19.68 -23.27
CA LYS A 9 61.76 -19.32 -21.85
C LYS A 9 60.77 -18.23 -21.45
N SER A 10 59.91 -18.63 -20.52
CA SER A 10 58.98 -17.87 -19.73
C SER A 10 59.67 -17.31 -18.48
N GLU A 11 59.54 -16.02 -18.22
CA GLU A 11 59.43 -15.41 -16.88
C GLU A 11 58.54 -14.17 -17.13
N GLY A 12 57.39 -13.99 -16.50
CA GLY A 12 57.09 -14.19 -15.09
C GLY A 12 56.60 -12.84 -14.58
N GLY A 13 55.37 -12.48 -14.94
CA GLY A 13 54.77 -11.18 -14.60
C GLY A 13 53.25 -11.28 -14.65
N ASN A 14 52.68 -12.18 -13.84
CA ASN A 14 51.26 -12.15 -13.51
C ASN A 14 50.99 -10.86 -12.73
N SER A 15 50.66 -9.78 -13.45
CA SER A 15 49.85 -8.72 -12.87
C SER A 15 48.42 -9.25 -12.82
N GLU A 16 48.09 -9.88 -11.69
CA GLU A 16 46.71 -10.05 -11.25
C GLU A 16 46.07 -8.67 -11.11
N PHE A 17 45.58 -8.14 -12.23
CA PHE A 17 44.56 -7.11 -12.22
C PHE A 17 43.26 -7.78 -11.76
N HIS A 18 43.17 -8.03 -10.45
CA HIS A 18 41.90 -8.13 -9.77
C HIS A 18 41.18 -6.80 -9.99
N THR A 19 40.35 -6.76 -11.01
CA THR A 19 39.31 -5.75 -11.22
C THR A 19 38.30 -5.87 -10.08
N ARG A 20 38.67 -5.40 -8.88
CA ARG A 20 37.70 -4.98 -7.87
C ARG A 20 36.88 -3.89 -8.54
N ARG A 21 35.65 -4.23 -8.95
CA ARG A 21 34.64 -3.23 -9.35
C ARG A 21 34.63 -2.17 -8.27
N LYS A 22 35.09 -0.96 -8.61
CA LYS A 22 35.02 0.18 -7.71
C LYS A 22 33.53 0.49 -7.57
N PHE A 23 32.93 0.13 -6.43
CA PHE A 23 31.54 0.45 -6.17
C PHE A 23 31.37 1.98 -6.25
N SER A 24 30.29 2.43 -6.86
CA SER A 24 30.01 3.86 -6.88
C SER A 24 29.64 4.30 -5.46
N LYS A 25 29.88 5.57 -5.14
CA LYS A 25 29.45 6.15 -3.86
C LYS A 25 27.95 5.94 -3.61
N ASN A 26 27.13 5.97 -4.67
CA ASN A 26 25.70 5.70 -4.57
C ASN A 26 25.40 4.22 -4.28
N SER A 27 26.19 3.30 -4.84
CA SER A 27 26.06 1.87 -4.52
C SER A 27 26.37 1.56 -3.05
N GLU A 28 27.33 2.28 -2.45
CA GLU A 28 27.61 2.16 -1.02
C GLU A 28 26.47 2.73 -0.16
N ILE A 29 25.88 3.86 -0.58
CA ILE A 29 24.68 4.43 0.07
C ILE A 29 23.51 3.45 -0.02
N GLU A 30 23.22 2.90 -1.20
CA GLU A 30 22.16 1.92 -1.42
C GLU A 30 22.35 0.69 -0.54
N ALA A 31 23.58 0.13 -0.48
CA ALA A 31 23.89 -1.02 0.37
C ALA A 31 23.68 -0.72 1.85
N TYR A 32 24.10 0.46 2.32
CA TYR A 32 23.86 0.91 3.69
C TYR A 32 22.36 1.00 3.98
N LEU A 33 21.61 1.68 3.12
CA LEU A 33 20.17 1.87 3.27
C LEU A 33 19.43 0.53 3.28
N SER A 34 19.68 -0.36 2.32
CA SER A 34 19.04 -1.68 2.24
C SER A 34 19.39 -2.61 3.40
N SER A 35 20.53 -2.41 4.07
CA SER A 35 20.90 -3.23 5.22
C SER A 35 20.10 -2.91 6.49
N ARG A 36 19.53 -1.70 6.58
CA ARG A 36 18.86 -1.19 7.80
C ARG A 36 17.38 -0.88 7.60
N TYR A 37 17.01 -0.56 6.36
CA TYR A 37 15.72 0.00 6.02
C TYR A 37 15.11 -0.75 4.84
N GLU A 38 13.80 -0.83 4.87
CA GLU A 38 13.00 -1.26 3.74
C GLU A 38 12.30 -0.03 3.17
N PHE A 39 12.51 0.24 1.89
CA PHE A 39 11.90 1.35 1.16
C PHE A 39 10.87 0.83 0.18
N ARG A 40 9.81 1.60 -0.04
CA ARG A 40 8.82 1.36 -1.09
C ARG A 40 8.26 2.66 -1.60
N TYR A 41 7.92 2.69 -2.89
CA TYR A 41 7.07 3.74 -3.45
C TYR A 41 5.62 3.29 -3.36
N ASN A 42 4.86 3.88 -2.45
CA ASN A 42 3.44 3.60 -2.25
C ASN A 42 2.64 4.17 -3.42
N THR A 43 2.13 3.28 -4.28
CA THR A 43 1.41 3.67 -5.49
C THR A 43 0.02 4.23 -5.23
N VAL A 44 -0.57 3.93 -4.06
CA VAL A 44 -1.89 4.45 -3.65
C VAL A 44 -1.77 5.91 -3.22
N LEU A 45 -0.76 6.23 -2.40
CA LEU A 45 -0.54 7.59 -1.88
C LEU A 45 0.40 8.44 -2.76
N GLY A 46 1.05 7.85 -3.77
CA GLY A 46 1.95 8.54 -4.68
C GLY A 46 3.22 9.08 -4.02
N ARG A 47 3.76 8.37 -3.03
CA ARG A 47 4.91 8.84 -2.22
C ARG A 47 5.83 7.70 -1.79
N THR A 48 7.09 8.02 -1.52
CA THR A 48 8.02 7.06 -0.93
C THR A 48 7.84 6.96 0.58
N GLU A 49 7.89 5.72 1.07
CA GLU A 49 7.78 5.39 2.48
C GLU A 49 8.91 4.42 2.84
N TYR A 50 9.30 4.41 4.11
CA TYR A 50 10.35 3.53 4.60
C TYR A 50 10.02 3.05 6.01
N ARG A 51 10.62 1.91 6.39
CA ARG A 51 10.61 1.42 7.77
C ARG A 51 11.97 0.86 8.11
N ARG A 52 12.30 0.83 9.39
CA ARG A 52 13.44 0.02 9.88
C ARG A 52 13.07 -1.46 9.77
N MET A 53 14.05 -2.33 9.53
CA MET A 53 13.83 -3.78 9.39
C MET A 53 13.07 -4.42 10.59
N ASN A 54 13.14 -3.82 11.78
CA ASN A 54 12.47 -4.30 12.99
C ASN A 54 11.17 -3.53 13.32
N SER A 55 10.73 -2.62 12.46
CA SER A 55 9.51 -1.83 12.62
C SER A 55 8.39 -2.44 11.78
N SER A 56 7.15 -2.43 12.28
CA SER A 56 5.99 -2.83 11.49
C SER A 56 5.60 -1.74 10.48
N ASP A 57 5.67 -0.48 10.92
CA ASP A 57 4.96 0.60 10.24
C ASP A 57 5.86 1.38 9.28
N PHE A 58 5.34 1.60 8.08
CA PHE A 58 5.96 2.45 7.08
C PHE A 58 5.67 3.93 7.37
N THR A 59 6.72 4.75 7.33
CA THR A 59 6.65 6.20 7.53
C THR A 59 6.96 6.91 6.22
N LYS A 60 6.29 8.04 5.96
CA LYS A 60 6.59 8.89 4.80
C LYS A 60 8.03 9.37 4.84
N VAL A 61 8.74 9.27 3.72
CA VAL A 61 10.06 9.90 3.57
C VAL A 61 9.85 11.40 3.37
N GLY A 62 10.11 12.18 4.41
CA GLY A 62 10.08 13.64 4.38
C GLY A 62 11.47 14.25 4.60
N ARG A 63 11.50 15.58 4.71
CA ARG A 63 12.74 16.33 4.92
C ARG A 63 13.46 15.93 6.21
N TYR A 64 12.70 15.64 7.27
CA TYR A 64 13.26 15.23 8.56
C TYR A 64 13.92 13.85 8.46
N GLU A 65 13.27 12.90 7.79
CA GLU A 65 13.74 11.55 7.58
C GLU A 65 15.00 11.55 6.71
N ILE A 66 15.02 12.33 5.62
CA ILE A 66 16.21 12.47 4.77
C ILE A 66 17.39 13.06 5.53
N ASN A 67 17.17 14.08 6.36
CA ASN A 67 18.24 14.64 7.20
C ASN A 67 18.74 13.63 8.23
N THR A 68 17.86 12.78 8.75
CA THR A 68 18.22 11.68 9.65
C THR A 68 19.09 10.65 8.93
N LEU A 69 18.68 10.17 7.76
CA LEU A 69 19.45 9.21 6.94
C LEU A 69 20.81 9.78 6.55
N ARG A 70 20.86 11.07 6.19
CA ARG A 70 22.11 11.77 5.87
C ARG A 70 23.06 11.80 7.07
N ARG A 71 22.57 12.13 8.25
CA ARG A 71 23.37 12.14 9.49
C ARG A 71 23.89 10.75 9.85
N GLU A 72 23.07 9.72 9.64
CA GLU A 72 23.48 8.33 9.88
C GLU A 72 24.57 7.87 8.91
N LEU A 73 24.46 8.17 7.61
CA LEU A 73 25.48 7.84 6.60
C LEU A 73 26.85 8.48 6.90
N ASP A 74 26.84 9.73 7.36
CA ASP A 74 28.05 10.46 7.76
C ASP A 74 28.69 9.83 9.00
N ASN A 75 27.91 9.53 10.03
CA ASN A 75 28.42 8.98 11.29
C ASN A 75 28.87 7.52 11.18
N ASP A 76 28.11 6.67 10.50
CA ASP A 76 28.32 5.22 10.52
C ASP A 76 29.32 4.76 9.44
N VAL A 77 29.34 5.45 8.29
CA VAL A 77 30.11 5.04 7.10
C VAL A 77 31.03 6.15 6.59
N GLY A 78 30.96 7.37 7.14
CA GLY A 78 31.77 8.50 6.69
C GLY A 78 31.35 9.05 5.32
N ILE A 79 30.13 8.74 4.86
CA ILE A 79 29.66 9.14 3.53
C ILE A 79 28.90 10.46 3.62
N ILE A 80 29.58 11.55 3.26
CA ILE A 80 28.95 12.87 3.11
C ILE A 80 28.17 12.92 1.79
N THR A 81 26.85 13.10 1.85
CA THR A 81 25.96 13.18 0.68
C THR A 81 24.97 14.33 0.80
N SER A 82 24.41 14.80 -0.32
CA SER A 82 23.37 15.84 -0.31
C SER A 82 21.99 15.24 -0.09
N SER A 83 21.06 16.05 0.43
CA SER A 83 19.66 15.64 0.56
C SER A 83 19.04 15.33 -0.81
N ASP A 84 19.38 16.10 -1.85
CA ASP A 84 18.87 15.89 -3.22
C ASP A 84 19.34 14.57 -3.83
N ASN A 85 20.59 14.16 -3.55
CA ASN A 85 21.07 12.85 -3.99
C ASN A 85 20.34 11.71 -3.27
N LEU A 86 20.05 11.87 -1.97
CA LEU A 86 19.24 10.88 -1.23
C LEU A 86 17.82 10.79 -1.77
N TYR A 87 17.15 11.93 -2.04
CA TYR A 87 15.85 11.91 -2.71
C TYR A 87 15.94 11.22 -4.07
N SER A 88 16.95 11.55 -4.88
CA SER A 88 17.12 10.96 -6.21
C SER A 88 17.30 9.44 -6.16
N ILE A 89 18.02 8.91 -5.17
CA ILE A 89 18.15 7.46 -4.95
C ILE A 89 16.81 6.89 -4.47
N ILE A 90 16.24 7.44 -3.40
CA ILE A 90 15.05 6.90 -2.73
C ILE A 90 13.80 6.99 -3.61
N GLU A 91 13.66 8.01 -4.46
CA GLU A 91 12.54 8.18 -5.39
C GLU A 91 12.78 7.51 -6.77
N SER A 92 13.78 6.63 -6.86
CA SER A 92 14.09 5.85 -8.07
C SER A 92 13.69 4.39 -7.96
N SER A 93 14.15 3.57 -8.91
CA SER A 93 14.00 2.10 -8.89
C SER A 93 14.60 1.42 -7.66
N PHE A 94 15.38 2.12 -6.84
CA PHE A 94 15.80 1.64 -5.53
C PHE A 94 14.61 1.33 -4.62
N SER A 95 13.53 2.12 -4.70
CA SER A 95 12.29 1.88 -3.97
C SER A 95 11.29 1.16 -4.88
N PRO A 96 10.99 -0.12 -4.65
CA PRO A 96 10.00 -0.84 -5.45
C PRO A 96 8.63 -0.17 -5.37
N ARG A 97 7.93 -0.11 -6.50
CA ARG A 97 6.56 0.41 -6.56
C ARG A 97 5.60 -0.66 -6.05
N ILE A 98 4.93 -0.37 -4.94
CA ILE A 98 4.07 -1.32 -4.22
C ILE A 98 2.71 -0.67 -3.96
N ASN A 99 1.64 -1.44 -4.16
CA ASN A 99 0.31 -1.12 -3.66
C ASN A 99 0.13 -1.81 -2.29
N PRO A 100 0.18 -1.08 -1.16
CA PRO A 100 0.16 -1.71 0.16
C PRO A 100 -1.16 -2.41 0.50
N ILE A 101 -2.27 -1.96 -0.10
CA ILE A 101 -3.59 -2.59 0.06
C ILE A 101 -3.57 -3.98 -0.60
N GLN A 102 -3.05 -4.07 -1.83
CA GLN A 102 -2.93 -5.36 -2.52
C GLN A 102 -1.94 -6.29 -1.82
N GLU A 103 -0.81 -5.76 -1.36
CA GLU A 103 0.19 -6.53 -0.64
C GLU A 103 -0.38 -7.13 0.65
N TYR A 104 -1.18 -6.38 1.39
CA TYR A 104 -1.93 -6.89 2.55
C TYR A 104 -2.78 -8.09 2.18
N PHE A 105 -3.62 -8.00 1.14
CA PHE A 105 -4.49 -9.12 0.74
C PHE A 105 -3.70 -10.32 0.18
N LYS A 106 -2.60 -10.08 -0.53
CA LYS A 106 -1.70 -11.15 -1.02
C LYS A 106 -0.94 -11.86 0.10
N GLY A 107 -0.66 -11.15 1.19
CA GLY A 107 0.03 -11.68 2.38
C GLY A 107 -0.88 -12.41 3.36
N LEU A 108 -2.20 -12.43 3.14
CA LEU A 108 -3.11 -13.19 3.99
C LEU A 108 -2.82 -14.70 3.86
N PRO A 109 -2.89 -15.46 4.96
CA PRO A 109 -2.66 -16.90 4.92
C PRO A 109 -3.68 -17.55 3.99
N LEU A 110 -3.22 -18.49 3.16
CA LEU A 110 -4.10 -19.32 2.36
C LEU A 110 -4.96 -20.16 3.30
N VAL A 111 -6.26 -19.86 3.32
CA VAL A 111 -7.22 -20.62 4.11
C VAL A 111 -7.58 -21.87 3.31
N ASP A 112 -7.22 -23.03 3.84
CA ASP A 112 -7.79 -24.28 3.36
C ASP A 112 -9.25 -24.35 3.82
N VAL A 113 -10.17 -24.09 2.89
CA VAL A 113 -11.63 -24.10 3.07
C VAL A 113 -12.15 -25.44 3.62
N SER A 114 -11.36 -26.52 3.50
CA SER A 114 -11.72 -27.86 3.98
C SER A 114 -11.36 -28.12 5.45
N SER A 115 -10.52 -27.29 6.06
CA SER A 115 -10.03 -27.50 7.43
C SER A 115 -10.74 -26.58 8.42
N SER A 116 -10.93 -27.08 9.65
CA SER A 116 -11.40 -26.35 10.83
C SER A 116 -10.38 -25.29 11.30
N SER A 117 -9.95 -24.42 10.38
CA SER A 117 -9.15 -23.24 10.68
C SER A 117 -10.04 -22.15 11.31
N PRO A 118 -9.48 -21.24 12.13
CA PRO A 118 -10.21 -20.09 12.66
C PRO A 118 -10.69 -19.11 11.58
N PHE A 119 -10.19 -19.22 10.35
CA PHE A 119 -10.69 -18.53 9.16
C PHE A 119 -11.75 -19.34 8.40
N SER A 120 -12.44 -20.23 9.10
CA SER A 120 -13.58 -21.03 8.63
C SER A 120 -14.56 -20.21 7.78
N LEU A 121 -15.32 -20.89 6.92
CA LEU A 121 -16.53 -20.38 6.22
C LEU A 121 -17.54 -19.64 7.14
N LYS A 122 -17.33 -19.68 8.46
CA LYS A 122 -18.09 -18.97 9.49
C LYS A 122 -17.66 -17.53 9.76
N ALA A 123 -16.49 -17.06 9.33
CA ALA A 123 -16.01 -15.71 9.67
C ALA A 123 -16.98 -14.58 9.22
N ILE A 124 -17.51 -14.67 8.00
CA ILE A 124 -18.49 -13.69 7.50
C ILE A 124 -19.86 -13.86 8.20
N PRO A 125 -20.41 -15.08 8.35
CA PRO A 125 -21.58 -15.30 9.21
C PRO A 125 -21.44 -14.74 10.64
N ASP A 126 -20.29 -14.95 11.29
CA ASP A 126 -20.02 -14.49 12.64
C ASP A 126 -19.98 -12.95 12.69
N LEU A 127 -19.28 -12.32 11.74
CA LEU A 127 -19.29 -10.86 11.57
C LEU A 127 -20.70 -10.32 11.33
N ALA A 128 -21.48 -10.99 10.46
CA ALA A 128 -22.85 -10.61 10.17
C ALA A 128 -23.75 -10.68 11.42
N SER A 129 -23.49 -11.65 12.31
CA SER A 129 -24.24 -11.84 13.56
C SER A 129 -24.03 -10.74 14.59
N CYS A 130 -22.92 -9.97 14.50
CA CYS A 130 -22.64 -8.83 15.36
C CYS A 130 -23.64 -7.66 15.17
N VAL A 131 -24.43 -7.66 14.10
CA VAL A 131 -25.39 -6.59 13.78
C VAL A 131 -26.80 -7.14 13.70
N VAL A 132 -27.69 -6.63 14.53
CA VAL A 132 -29.13 -6.90 14.43
C VAL A 132 -29.75 -5.93 13.44
N VAL A 133 -30.24 -6.44 12.31
CA VAL A 133 -30.92 -5.65 11.28
C VAL A 133 -32.36 -6.13 11.07
N ARG A 134 -33.23 -5.21 10.61
CA ARG A 134 -34.64 -5.55 10.30
C ARG A 134 -34.77 -6.55 9.15
N ASN A 135 -33.87 -6.49 8.17
CA ASN A 135 -33.88 -7.34 6.97
C ASN A 135 -32.82 -8.47 7.08
N SER A 136 -32.91 -9.29 8.12
CA SER A 136 -31.89 -10.31 8.45
C SER A 136 -31.65 -11.31 7.32
N ASN A 137 -32.69 -11.67 6.56
CA ASN A 137 -32.62 -12.60 5.43
C ASN A 137 -31.73 -12.11 4.27
N LYS A 138 -31.59 -10.80 4.09
CA LYS A 138 -30.78 -10.19 3.01
C LYS A 138 -29.39 -9.74 3.49
N TRP A 139 -29.21 -9.57 4.79
CA TRP A 139 -28.00 -9.03 5.40
C TRP A 139 -26.76 -9.83 5.05
N LEU A 140 -26.75 -11.13 5.38
CA LEU A 140 -25.60 -12.00 5.15
C LEU A 140 -25.24 -12.08 3.65
N PRO A 141 -26.17 -12.35 2.71
CA PRO A 141 -25.85 -12.35 1.29
C PRO A 141 -25.25 -11.04 0.77
N TYR A 142 -25.78 -9.89 1.22
CA TYR A 142 -25.31 -8.58 0.75
C TYR A 142 -23.99 -8.16 1.39
N LEU A 143 -23.79 -8.43 2.68
CA LEU A 143 -22.51 -8.19 3.35
C LEU A 143 -21.41 -9.04 2.71
N THR A 144 -21.65 -10.34 2.49
CA THR A 144 -20.70 -11.23 1.81
C THR A 144 -20.35 -10.71 0.42
N LYS A 145 -21.37 -10.36 -0.38
CA LYS A 145 -21.15 -9.82 -1.74
C LYS A 145 -20.33 -8.53 -1.70
N TRP A 146 -20.65 -7.62 -0.79
CA TRP A 146 -19.94 -6.36 -0.65
C TRP A 146 -18.48 -6.56 -0.22
N LEU A 147 -18.21 -7.42 0.76
CA LEU A 147 -16.84 -7.73 1.21
C LEU A 147 -16.00 -8.35 0.08
N VAL A 148 -16.56 -9.31 -0.67
CA VAL A 148 -15.89 -9.91 -1.83
C VAL A 148 -15.63 -8.85 -2.91
N ALA A 149 -16.59 -7.95 -3.16
CA ALA A 149 -16.43 -6.87 -4.10
C ALA A 149 -15.35 -5.86 -3.68
N VAL A 150 -15.21 -5.55 -2.38
CA VAL A 150 -14.13 -4.70 -1.85
C VAL A 150 -12.77 -5.29 -2.18
N VAL A 151 -12.56 -6.58 -1.91
CA VAL A 151 -11.28 -7.25 -2.21
C VAL A 151 -11.05 -7.31 -3.72
N ALA A 152 -12.07 -7.65 -4.51
CA ALA A 152 -11.98 -7.66 -5.98
C ALA A 152 -11.61 -6.28 -6.55
N ASN A 153 -12.16 -5.20 -5.97
CA ASN A 153 -11.88 -3.83 -6.39
C ASN A 153 -10.46 -3.39 -6.02
N ALA A 154 -9.96 -3.80 -4.84
CA ALA A 154 -8.59 -3.51 -4.45
C ALA A 154 -7.55 -4.23 -5.33
N MET A 155 -7.91 -5.39 -5.89
CA MET A 155 -7.03 -6.24 -6.70
C MET A 155 -7.09 -5.95 -8.20
N ASP A 156 -8.07 -5.15 -8.67
CA ASP A 156 -8.23 -4.77 -10.07
C ASP A 156 -7.81 -3.32 -10.30
N ASP A 157 -6.72 -3.11 -11.04
CA ASP A 157 -6.20 -1.77 -11.34
C ASP A 157 -6.89 -1.08 -12.52
N ARG A 158 -7.89 -1.71 -13.16
CA ARG A 158 -8.49 -1.25 -14.44
C ARG A 158 -9.95 -0.83 -14.32
N GLU A 159 -10.75 -1.61 -13.62
CA GLU A 159 -12.21 -1.43 -13.58
C GLU A 159 -12.71 -1.30 -12.15
N CYS A 160 -13.76 -0.49 -11.95
CA CYS A 160 -14.53 -0.56 -10.72
C CYS A 160 -15.20 -1.94 -10.66
N ARG A 161 -14.95 -2.69 -9.58
CA ARG A 161 -15.61 -3.97 -9.28
C ARG A 161 -16.68 -3.81 -8.21
N ASN A 162 -16.51 -2.86 -7.29
CA ASN A 162 -17.48 -2.60 -6.24
C ASN A 162 -18.38 -1.40 -6.56
N HIS A 163 -19.51 -1.66 -7.21
CA HIS A 163 -20.52 -0.66 -7.55
C HIS A 163 -21.58 -0.50 -6.45
N THR A 164 -21.32 -0.97 -5.23
CA THR A 164 -22.31 -1.04 -4.15
C THR A 164 -21.85 -0.32 -2.91
N CYS A 165 -22.79 0.39 -2.27
CA CYS A 165 -22.59 1.06 -0.99
C CYS A 165 -23.35 0.30 0.10
N LEU A 166 -22.66 -0.02 1.20
CA LEU A 166 -23.26 -0.63 2.37
C LEU A 166 -23.85 0.47 3.26
N VAL A 167 -25.17 0.49 3.43
CA VAL A 167 -25.88 1.53 4.20
C VAL A 167 -26.51 0.95 5.45
N LEU A 168 -26.10 1.43 6.62
CA LEU A 168 -26.70 1.08 7.91
C LEU A 168 -27.57 2.24 8.42
N THR A 169 -28.87 1.98 8.59
CA THR A 169 -29.83 2.95 9.12
C THR A 169 -30.34 2.54 10.50
N GLY A 170 -30.50 3.51 11.39
CA GLY A 170 -30.96 3.28 12.76
C GLY A 170 -30.69 4.49 13.65
N GLU A 171 -31.22 4.43 14.88
CA GLU A 171 -31.05 5.47 15.90
C GLU A 171 -29.59 5.81 16.18
N GLN A 172 -29.36 7.00 16.73
CA GLN A 172 -28.04 7.41 17.22
C GLN A 172 -27.59 6.49 18.37
N GLY A 173 -26.28 6.33 18.57
CA GLY A 173 -25.74 5.52 19.66
C GLY A 173 -25.83 4.00 19.47
N LYS A 174 -26.18 3.52 18.28
CA LYS A 174 -26.21 2.07 17.94
C LYS A 174 -24.88 1.54 17.37
N PHE A 175 -23.76 2.24 17.59
CA PHE A 175 -22.41 1.82 17.17
C PHE A 175 -22.22 1.53 15.67
N LYS A 176 -23.06 2.13 14.80
CA LYS A 176 -23.01 1.90 13.34
C LYS A 176 -21.65 2.29 12.75
N THR A 177 -21.18 3.50 13.06
CA THR A 177 -19.88 4.02 12.61
C THR A 177 -18.75 3.11 13.10
N THR A 178 -18.77 2.74 14.39
CA THR A 178 -17.80 1.81 14.98
C THR A 178 -17.75 0.47 14.26
N PHE A 179 -18.90 -0.13 13.93
CA PHE A 179 -18.95 -1.38 13.19
C PHE A 179 -18.33 -1.24 11.79
N LEU A 180 -18.63 -0.14 11.08
CA LEU A 180 -18.09 0.12 9.74
C LEU A 180 -16.59 0.38 9.77
N ASP A 181 -16.09 1.10 10.78
CA ASP A 181 -14.66 1.38 10.94
C ASP A 181 -13.87 0.07 11.18
N LEU A 182 -14.46 -0.88 11.92
CA LEU A 182 -13.88 -2.20 12.16
C LEU A 182 -13.83 -3.12 10.93
N LEU A 183 -14.50 -2.76 9.83
CA LEU A 183 -14.36 -3.49 8.56
C LEU A 183 -13.00 -3.22 7.90
N CYS A 184 -12.35 -2.11 8.23
CA CYS A 184 -10.99 -1.84 7.78
C CYS A 184 -9.98 -2.60 8.66
N PRO A 185 -9.09 -3.43 8.09
CA PRO A 185 -8.07 -4.09 8.88
C PRO A 185 -7.16 -3.10 9.61
N PRO A 186 -6.65 -3.42 10.82
CA PRO A 186 -5.74 -2.54 11.57
C PRO A 186 -4.50 -2.10 10.77
N ALA A 187 -3.93 -3.01 9.97
CA ALA A 187 -2.78 -2.71 9.12
C ALA A 187 -3.09 -1.70 8.00
N LEU A 188 -4.37 -1.49 7.68
CA LEU A 188 -4.85 -0.59 6.64
C LEU A 188 -5.64 0.60 7.18
N HIS A 189 -5.59 0.89 8.49
CA HIS A 189 -6.27 2.07 9.05
C HIS A 189 -5.84 3.40 8.37
N GLY A 190 -4.59 3.49 7.89
CA GLY A 190 -4.11 4.62 7.11
C GLY A 190 -4.74 4.78 5.71
N TYR A 191 -5.52 3.80 5.27
CA TYR A 191 -6.31 3.77 4.04
C TYR A 191 -7.81 3.71 4.37
N SER A 192 -8.22 4.31 5.48
CA SER A 192 -9.63 4.50 5.81
C SER A 192 -9.93 5.96 6.11
N TYR A 193 -11.10 6.40 5.68
CA TYR A 193 -11.62 7.73 5.97
C TYR A 193 -13.02 7.61 6.55
N THR A 194 -13.27 8.31 7.65
CA THR A 194 -14.60 8.41 8.26
C THR A 194 -14.94 9.88 8.43
N GLY A 195 -16.03 10.30 7.81
CA GLY A 195 -16.44 11.69 7.86
C GLY A 195 -17.45 12.07 6.80
N LYS A 196 -17.50 13.36 6.49
CA LYS A 196 -18.39 13.93 5.49
C LYS A 196 -17.65 14.03 4.16
N ILE A 197 -18.30 13.59 3.09
CA ILE A 197 -17.81 13.79 1.72
C ILE A 197 -18.67 14.82 1.01
N TYR A 198 -18.03 15.66 0.22
CA TYR A 198 -18.71 16.64 -0.61
C TYR A 198 -18.32 16.34 -2.06
N PRO A 199 -19.20 15.72 -2.88
CA PRO A 199 -18.83 15.19 -4.20
C PRO A 199 -18.21 16.22 -5.16
N GLN A 200 -18.44 17.50 -4.91
CA GLN A 200 -17.90 18.63 -5.69
C GLN A 200 -16.48 19.03 -5.30
N GLU A 201 -15.98 18.58 -4.14
CA GLU A 201 -14.67 18.95 -3.63
C GLU A 201 -13.57 18.04 -4.17
N LYS A 202 -12.40 18.63 -4.46
CA LYS A 202 -11.22 17.89 -4.91
C LYS A 202 -10.72 16.91 -3.85
N ASP A 203 -10.89 17.25 -2.58
CA ASP A 203 -10.47 16.41 -1.46
C ASP A 203 -11.25 15.10 -1.41
N THR A 204 -12.52 15.12 -1.81
CA THR A 204 -13.37 13.91 -1.93
C THR A 204 -12.81 12.92 -2.93
N LEU A 205 -12.37 13.38 -4.10
CA LEU A 205 -11.72 12.53 -5.10
C LEU A 205 -10.43 11.89 -4.55
N THR A 206 -9.70 12.62 -3.71
CA THR A 206 -8.51 12.11 -3.03
C THR A 206 -8.90 11.03 -2.01
N TYR A 207 -9.93 11.26 -1.21
CA TYR A 207 -10.41 10.25 -0.25
C TYR A 207 -10.82 8.95 -0.94
N ILE A 208 -11.47 9.02 -2.10
CA ILE A 208 -11.88 7.82 -2.85
C ILE A 208 -10.68 7.12 -3.49
N GLY A 209 -9.73 7.87 -4.04
CA GLY A 209 -8.57 7.31 -4.73
C GLY A 209 -7.52 6.72 -3.80
N GLN A 210 -7.46 7.18 -2.55
CA GLN A 210 -6.39 6.84 -1.59
C GLN A 210 -6.82 5.92 -0.45
N ASN A 211 -8.11 5.61 -0.30
CA ASN A 211 -8.61 4.77 0.79
C ASN A 211 -9.27 3.49 0.28
N LEU A 212 -9.10 2.40 1.04
CA LEU A 212 -9.84 1.15 0.85
C LEU A 212 -11.30 1.31 1.27
N ILE A 213 -11.54 1.98 2.42
CA ILE A 213 -12.86 2.19 3.01
C ILE A 213 -13.11 3.68 3.20
N VAL A 214 -14.23 4.16 2.68
CA VAL A 214 -14.72 5.52 2.90
C VAL A 214 -16.08 5.43 3.59
N ASN A 215 -16.11 5.74 4.88
CA ASN A 215 -17.30 5.74 5.71
C ASN A 215 -17.93 7.14 5.72
N ILE A 216 -19.12 7.26 5.13
CA ILE A 216 -19.84 8.52 4.96
C ILE A 216 -20.80 8.68 6.15
N ASP A 217 -20.44 9.50 7.13
CA ASP A 217 -21.22 9.64 8.35
C ASP A 217 -22.30 10.74 8.24
N ASP A 218 -23.49 10.42 8.75
CA ASP A 218 -24.68 11.28 8.88
C ASP A 218 -25.19 12.03 7.63
N GLN A 219 -24.52 11.96 6.47
CA GLN A 219 -24.95 12.64 5.25
C GLN A 219 -26.04 11.90 4.49
N LEU A 220 -26.07 10.56 4.53
CA LEU A 220 -27.04 9.76 3.79
C LEU A 220 -28.50 10.01 4.22
N LYS A 221 -28.71 10.55 5.44
CA LYS A 221 -30.04 10.90 5.95
C LYS A 221 -30.66 12.14 5.29
N ALA A 222 -29.84 13.01 4.71
CA ALA A 222 -30.24 14.32 4.20
C ALA A 222 -29.83 14.57 2.73
N LEU A 223 -29.59 13.49 1.97
CA LEU A 223 -29.24 13.62 0.55
C LEU A 223 -30.44 14.17 -0.25
N ASN A 224 -30.19 15.26 -0.97
CA ASN A 224 -31.12 15.70 -2.01
C ASN A 224 -30.89 14.88 -3.31
N LYS A 225 -31.81 14.97 -4.29
CA LYS A 225 -31.70 14.23 -5.56
C LYS A 225 -30.42 14.50 -6.35
N ARG A 226 -29.84 15.69 -6.20
CA ARG A 226 -28.59 16.06 -6.89
C ARG A 226 -27.43 15.31 -6.25
N ASP A 227 -27.32 15.36 -4.93
CA ASP A 227 -26.27 14.68 -4.17
C ASP A 227 -26.32 13.16 -4.36
N GLU A 228 -27.53 12.59 -4.48
CA GLU A 228 -27.70 11.16 -4.80
C GLU A 228 -27.08 10.77 -6.15
N ASN A 229 -27.32 11.57 -7.20
CA ASN A 229 -26.75 11.32 -8.53
C ASN A 229 -25.23 11.47 -8.53
N GLU A 230 -24.71 12.46 -7.81
CA GLU A 230 -23.27 12.70 -7.68
C GLU A 230 -22.60 11.56 -6.91
N LEU A 231 -23.20 11.11 -5.80
CA LEU A 231 -22.73 9.96 -5.04
C LEU A 231 -22.76 8.68 -5.87
N LYS A 232 -23.80 8.47 -6.68
CA LYS A 232 -23.86 7.32 -7.59
C LYS A 232 -22.72 7.34 -8.60
N ASN A 233 -22.48 8.49 -9.25
CA ASN A 233 -21.38 8.65 -10.20
C ASN A 233 -20.03 8.36 -9.54
N LEU A 234 -19.87 8.80 -8.30
CA LEU A 234 -18.68 8.65 -7.48
C LEU A 234 -18.41 7.20 -7.10
N ILE A 235 -19.44 6.42 -6.73
CA ILE A 235 -19.33 4.98 -6.46
C ILE A 235 -18.97 4.18 -7.72
N THR A 236 -19.51 4.57 -8.88
CA THR A 236 -19.31 3.84 -10.14
C THR A 236 -18.09 4.29 -10.94
N CYS A 237 -17.35 5.29 -10.46
CA CYS A 237 -16.22 5.85 -11.20
C CYS A 237 -15.06 4.84 -11.25
N PRO A 238 -14.62 4.40 -12.43
CA PRO A 238 -13.56 3.39 -12.54
C PRO A 238 -12.17 3.96 -12.22
N MET A 239 -11.95 5.25 -12.47
CA MET A 239 -10.66 5.87 -12.25
C MET A 239 -10.82 7.35 -11.91
N VAL A 240 -10.14 7.77 -10.85
CA VAL A 240 -10.03 9.17 -10.47
C VAL A 240 -8.70 9.73 -10.98
N LYS A 241 -8.76 10.81 -11.77
CA LYS A 241 -7.54 11.51 -12.20
C LYS A 241 -7.12 12.52 -11.14
N TYR A 242 -5.99 12.24 -10.50
CA TYR A 242 -5.32 13.16 -9.59
C TYR A 242 -4.32 14.04 -10.38
N ARG A 243 -4.16 15.31 -9.98
CA ARG A 243 -3.17 16.26 -10.54
C ARG A 243 -2.15 16.62 -9.49
#